data_AF-A0A916FHY5-F1
#
_entry.id   AF-A0A916FHY5-F1
#
_cell.length_a   1.000
_cell.length_b   1.000
_cell.length_c   1.000
_cell.angle_alpha   90.00
_cell.angle_beta   90.00
_cell.angle_gamma   90.00
#
_symmetry.space_group_name_H-M   'P 1'
#
loop_
_entity.id
_entity.type
_entity.pdbx_description
1 polymer ?
#
loop_
_entity_poly.entity_id
_entity_poly.type
_entity_poly.pdbx_seq_one_letter_code
_entity_poly.pdbx_strand_id
1 'polypeptide(L)' 'MSQELDNKIRRLRAELTQVVREGNDEEGTLLRRLLAELERLENQRMALRGMRHPDIRGGSRVGLAV' A
#
# COMPACT_ATOMS: atom_id res chain seq x y z
N MET A 1 -6.54 -3.20 -13.65
CA MET A 1 -5.34 -2.98 -12.81
C MET A 1 -5.64 -2.78 -11.33
N SER A 2 -6.45 -1.78 -10.90
CA SER A 2 -6.71 -1.58 -9.43
C SER A 2 -7.31 -2.80 -8.72
N GLN A 3 -8.26 -3.48 -9.35
CA GLN A 3 -8.97 -4.61 -8.73
C GLN A 3 -8.09 -5.85 -8.56
N GLU A 4 -7.14 -6.08 -9.48
CA GLU A 4 -6.17 -7.16 -9.37
C GLU A 4 -5.18 -6.90 -8.23
N LEU A 5 -4.74 -5.65 -8.08
CA LEU A 5 -3.88 -5.22 -6.97
C LEU A 5 -4.61 -5.38 -5.62
N ASP A 6 -5.87 -4.96 -5.54
CA ASP A 6 -6.68 -5.12 -4.33
C ASP A 6 -6.88 -6.61 -3.97
N ASN A 7 -7.06 -7.47 -4.97
CA ASN A 7 -7.14 -8.92 -4.76
C ASN A 7 -5.82 -9.52 -4.27
N LYS A 8 -4.67 -9.06 -4.80
CA LYS A 8 -3.33 -9.48 -4.34
C LYS A 8 -3.11 -9.08 -2.87
N ILE A 9 -3.41 -7.83 -2.52
CA ILE A 9 -3.31 -7.34 -1.14
C ILE A 9 -4.19 -8.16 -0.19
N ARG A 10 -5.43 -8.47 -0.58
CA ARG A 10 -6.34 -9.30 0.23
C ARG A 10 -5.79 -10.70 0.49
N ARG A 11 -5.26 -11.36 -0.55
CA ARG A 11 -4.66 -12.69 -0.42
C ARG A 11 -3.43 -12.67 0.49
N LEU A 12 -2.55 -11.69 0.28
CA LEU A 12 -1.33 -11.55 1.07
C LEU A 12 -1.61 -11.30 2.56
N ARG A 13 -2.66 -10.51 2.87
CA ARG A 13 -3.12 -10.33 4.26
C ARG A 13 -3.66 -11.62 4.90
N ALA A 14 -4.36 -12.45 4.12
CA ALA A 14 -4.84 -13.73 4.61
C ALA A 14 -3.67 -14.69 4.91
N GLU A 15 -2.68 -14.72 4.02
CA GLU A 15 -1.45 -15.51 4.19
C GLU A 15 -0.64 -15.06 5.40
N LEU A 16 -0.45 -13.74 5.60
CA LEU A 16 0.15 -13.18 6.80
C LEU A 16 -0.59 -13.60 8.09
N THR A 17 -1.92 -13.54 8.06
CA THR A 17 -2.74 -13.94 9.21
C THR A 17 -2.56 -15.42 9.51
N GLN A 18 -2.47 -16.25 8.47
CA GLN A 18 -2.24 -17.68 8.61
C GLN A 18 -0.87 -17.97 9.20
N VAL A 19 0.20 -17.37 8.67
CA VAL A 19 1.58 -17.53 9.17
C VAL A 19 1.68 -17.15 10.65
N VAL A 20 1.08 -16.02 11.05
CA VAL A 20 1.06 -15.58 12.45
C VAL A 20 0.27 -16.54 13.34
N ARG A 21 -0.87 -17.06 12.87
CA ARG A 21 -1.71 -17.97 13.65
C ARG A 21 -1.09 -19.35 13.83
N GLU A 22 -0.50 -19.88 12.78
CA GLU A 22 0.09 -21.22 12.79
C GLU A 22 1.45 -21.23 13.48
N GLY A 23 2.13 -20.07 13.57
CA GLY A 23 3.46 -19.99 14.17
C GLY A 23 4.54 -20.73 13.36
N ASN A 24 4.25 -21.07 12.11
CA ASN A 24 5.09 -21.88 11.22
C ASN A 24 6.33 -21.15 10.67
N ASP A 25 6.70 -20.02 11.27
CA ASP A 25 7.84 -19.19 10.87
C ASP A 25 8.66 -18.82 12.11
N GLU A 26 9.36 -19.81 12.65
CA GLU A 26 10.13 -19.70 13.90
C GLU A 26 11.20 -18.60 13.84
N GLU A 27 11.80 -18.37 12.67
CA GLU A 27 12.80 -17.32 12.46
C GLU A 27 12.19 -15.95 12.09
N GLY A 28 10.90 -15.90 11.77
CA GLY A 28 10.22 -14.69 11.30
C GLY A 28 10.61 -14.26 9.88
N THR A 29 11.29 -15.11 9.12
CA THR A 29 11.83 -14.77 7.79
C THR A 29 10.72 -14.69 6.75
N LEU A 30 9.77 -15.62 6.80
CA LEU A 30 8.61 -15.62 5.93
C LEU A 30 7.72 -14.39 6.22
N LEU A 31 7.46 -14.11 7.48
CA LEU A 31 6.66 -12.99 7.96
C LEU A 31 7.26 -11.65 7.50
N ARG A 32 8.57 -11.45 7.69
CA ARG A 32 9.27 -10.24 7.23
C ARG A 32 9.15 -10.06 5.71
N ARG A 33 9.31 -11.14 4.94
CA ARG A 33 9.18 -11.10 3.47
C ARG A 33 7.76 -10.72 3.03
N LEU A 34 6.75 -11.35 3.64
CA LEU A 34 5.35 -11.08 3.32
C LEU A 34 4.92 -9.66 3.72
N LEU A 35 5.42 -9.14 4.85
CA LEU A 35 5.18 -7.76 5.27
C LEU A 35 5.79 -6.75 4.30
N ALA A 36 7.04 -6.98 3.86
CA ALA A 36 7.70 -6.10 2.89
C ALA A 36 6.96 -6.07 1.54
N GLU A 37 6.46 -7.22 1.07
CA GLU A 37 5.66 -7.27 -0.15
C GLU A 37 4.30 -6.58 0.05
N LEU A 38 3.68 -6.70 1.21
CA LEU A 38 2.42 -6.01 1.52
C LEU A 38 2.60 -4.49 1.46
N GLU A 39 3.64 -3.97 2.11
CA GLU A 39 3.97 -2.54 2.09
C GLU A 39 4.20 -2.05 0.65
N ARG A 40 4.96 -2.80 -0.15
CA ARG A 40 5.19 -2.47 -1.56
C ARG A 40 3.89 -2.39 -2.36
N LEU A 41 2.99 -3.35 -2.20
CA LEU A 41 1.71 -3.36 -2.93
C LEU A 41 0.76 -2.24 -2.45
N GLU A 42 0.77 -1.92 -1.17
CA GLU A 42 0.00 -0.80 -0.63
C GLU A 42 0.50 0.54 -1.15
N ASN A 43 1.83 0.72 -1.23
CA ASN A 43 2.44 1.90 -1.84
C ASN A 43 2.10 2.02 -3.32
N GLN A 44 2.12 0.91 -4.08
CA GLN A 44 1.64 0.90 -5.46
C GLN A 44 0.15 1.28 -5.56
N ARG A 45 -0.69 0.79 -4.64
CA ARG A 45 -2.11 1.14 -4.60
C ARG A 45 -2.29 2.63 -4.33
N MET A 46 -1.54 3.18 -3.39
CA MET A 46 -1.56 4.62 -3.07
C MET A 46 -1.10 5.44 -4.27
N ALA A 47 -0.01 5.07 -4.93
CA ALA A 47 0.48 5.76 -6.13
C ALA A 47 -0.56 5.76 -7.26
N LEU A 48 -1.22 4.63 -7.52
CA LEU A 48 -2.29 4.53 -8.53
C LEU A 48 -3.53 5.34 -8.16
N ARG A 49 -3.84 5.48 -6.85
CA ARG A 49 -4.93 6.35 -6.37
C ARG A 49 -4.56 7.83 -6.40
N GLY A 50 -3.31 8.17 -6.09
CA GLY A 50 -2.77 9.53 -6.19
C GLY A 50 -2.66 10.01 -7.63
N MET A 51 -2.27 9.15 -8.57
CA MET A 51 -2.29 9.43 -10.01
C MET A 51 -3.72 9.62 -10.58
N ARG A 52 -4.75 9.11 -9.90
CA ARG A 52 -6.16 9.38 -10.25
C ARG A 52 -6.67 10.73 -9.75
N HIS A 53 -5.85 11.54 -9.07
CA HIS A 53 -6.20 12.89 -8.69
C HIS A 53 -5.25 13.91 -9.34
N PRO A 54 -5.54 14.36 -10.57
CA PRO A 54 -5.03 15.66 -11.00
C PRO A 54 -5.74 16.72 -10.15
N ASP A 55 -4.95 17.39 -9.31
CA ASP A 55 -5.14 18.73 -8.77
C ASP A 55 -6.58 19.24 -8.58
N ILE A 56 -7.11 19.11 -7.37
CA ILE A 56 -8.20 19.99 -6.92
C ILE A 56 -7.98 20.40 -5.46
N ARG A 57 -7.00 21.29 -5.21
CA ARG A 57 -7.18 22.54 -4.43
C ARG A 57 -5.85 23.24 -4.10
N GLY A 58 -5.63 24.36 -4.78
CA GLY A 58 -5.51 25.68 -4.15
C GLY A 58 -4.46 25.87 -3.05
N GLY A 59 -3.43 26.64 -3.35
CA GLY A 59 -2.62 27.30 -2.32
C GLY A 59 -1.25 27.75 -2.77
N SER A 60 -1.14 28.74 -3.66
CA SER A 60 0.07 29.57 -3.69
C SER A 60 -0.31 31.04 -3.73
N ARG A 61 -0.22 31.64 -2.54
CA ARG A 61 -0.19 33.09 -2.32
C ARG A 61 1.08 33.64 -2.98
N VAL A 62 0.92 34.38 -4.07
CA VAL A 62 1.88 35.41 -4.51
C VAL A 62 0.99 36.54 -5.04
N GLY A 63 0.81 37.63 -4.28
CA GLY A 63 1.56 38.88 -4.49
C GLY A 63 1.22 39.44 -5.88
N LEU A 64 0.41 40.47 -6.04
CA LEU A 64 0.76 41.84 -5.68
C LEU A 64 -0.50 42.71 -5.83
N ALA A 65 -0.87 43.42 -4.76
CA ALA A 65 -1.62 44.65 -4.87
C ALA A 65 -0.58 45.76 -5.05
N VAL A 66 -0.49 46.34 -6.25
CA VAL A 66 -0.22 47.77 -6.57
C VAL A 66 -0.76 48.00 -7.97
#